data_AF-A0A416CH04-F1
#
_entry.id   AF-A0A416CH04-F1
#
_cell.length_a   1.000
_cell.length_b   1.000
_cell.length_c   1.000
_cell.angle_alpha   90.00
_cell.angle_beta   90.00
_cell.angle_gamma   90.00
#
_symmetry.space_group_name_H-M   'P 1'
#
loop_
_entity.id
_entity.type
_entity.pdbx_description
1 polymer ?
#
loop_
_entity_poly.entity_id
_entity_poly.type
_entity_poly.pdbx_seq_one_letter_code
_entity_poly.pdbx_strand_id
1 'polypeptide(L)'
;MYVKDYEIIGKLTTDNSGTAKWGFAKKGAETVFIKEFLTPVYPTDENSFTPKAIETAKSICAEFEREKKRLYDSLKECKGGGIVYPTDFFRFKSKYYMITPKIEMSSITIEEISKLDTNTKIM
;
A
#
# COMPACT_ATOMS: atom_id res chain seq x y z
N MET A 1 -4.53 -11.48 12.64
CA MET A 1 -5.40 -11.64 11.43
C MET A 1 -4.50 -11.81 10.23
N TYR A 2 -4.84 -12.68 9.28
CA TYR A 2 -4.05 -12.87 8.06
C TYR A 2 -4.72 -12.25 6.85
N VAL A 3 -3.93 -11.55 6.04
CA VAL A 3 -4.26 -11.10 4.70
C VAL A 3 -3.28 -11.79 3.77
N LYS A 4 -3.73 -12.87 3.11
CA LYS A 4 -2.85 -13.78 2.35
C LYS A 4 -1.72 -14.29 3.26
N ASP A 5 -0.46 -13.98 2.94
CA ASP A 5 0.77 -14.36 3.65
C ASP A 5 1.25 -13.29 4.66
N TYR A 6 0.46 -12.23 4.88
CA TYR A 6 0.78 -11.13 5.79
C TYR A 6 -0.02 -11.23 7.09
N GLU A 7 0.68 -11.33 8.22
CA GLU A 7 0.09 -11.27 9.56
C GLU A 7 -0.03 -9.81 10.01
N ILE A 8 -1.25 -9.29 10.14
CA ILE A 8 -1.48 -7.91 10.60
C ILE A 8 -1.03 -7.75 12.06
N ILE A 9 -0.19 -6.75 12.31
CA ILE A 9 0.25 -6.33 13.64
C ILE A 9 -0.77 -5.32 14.17
N GLY A 10 -1.52 -5.70 15.21
CA GLY A 10 -2.54 -4.84 15.81
C GLY A 10 -3.75 -4.62 14.89
N LYS A 11 -4.16 -3.36 14.72
CA LYS A 11 -5.30 -2.96 13.88
C LYS A 11 -4.83 -1.97 12.82
N LEU A 12 -5.46 -2.03 11.64
CA LEU A 12 -5.29 -0.98 10.65
C LEU A 12 -6.07 0.27 11.08
N THR A 13 -5.46 1.45 10.96
CA THR A 13 -6.04 2.76 11.29
C THR A 13 -6.39 3.54 10.02
N THR A 14 -7.37 4.45 10.13
CA THR A 14 -7.71 5.43 9.10
C THR A 14 -7.00 6.77 9.28
N ASP A 15 -6.16 6.92 10.30
CA ASP A 15 -5.50 8.19 10.61
C ASP A 15 -4.71 8.72 9.42
N ASN A 16 -5.00 9.95 9.00
CA ASN A 16 -4.34 10.65 7.89
C ASN A 16 -4.31 9.86 6.56
N SER A 17 -5.28 8.97 6.34
CA SER A 17 -5.21 7.98 5.24
C SER A 17 -6.14 8.25 4.06
N GLY A 18 -7.05 9.22 4.18
CA GLY A 18 -8.07 9.55 3.19
C GLY A 18 -9.05 8.39 2.97
N THR A 19 -8.88 7.66 1.86
CA THR A 19 -9.76 6.57 1.41
C THR A 19 -9.20 5.18 1.67
N ALA A 20 -8.37 5.03 2.71
CA ALA A 20 -7.68 3.79 3.01
C ALA A 20 -7.69 3.48 4.51
N LYS A 21 -7.13 2.32 4.88
CA LYS A 21 -6.58 2.07 6.19
C LYS A 21 -5.12 1.68 6.05
N TRP A 22 -4.33 1.85 7.08
CA TRP A 22 -2.95 1.41 7.07
C TRP A 22 -2.51 0.88 8.43
N GLY A 23 -1.41 0.13 8.42
CA GLY A 23 -0.77 -0.37 9.62
C GLY A 23 0.49 -1.13 9.24
N PHE A 24 0.87 -2.08 10.08
CA PHE A 24 2.02 -2.94 9.83
C PHE A 24 1.61 -4.40 9.77
N ALA A 25 2.38 -5.19 9.03
CA ALA A 25 2.20 -6.63 8.97
C ALA A 25 3.56 -7.33 8.98
N LYS A 26 3.59 -8.60 9.39
CA LYS A 26 4.74 -9.48 9.22
C LYS A 26 4.57 -10.38 8.01
N LYS A 27 5.65 -10.56 7.26
CA LYS A 27 5.79 -11.62 6.25
C LYS A 27 7.09 -12.36 6.53
N GLY A 28 6.97 -13.53 7.16
CA GLY A 28 8.13 -14.22 7.75
C GLY A 28 8.78 -13.37 8.85
N ALA A 29 10.07 -13.08 8.72
CA ALA A 29 10.82 -12.27 9.67
C ALA A 29 10.72 -10.75 9.43
N GLU A 30 10.24 -10.33 8.26
CA GLU A 30 10.20 -8.91 7.89
C GLU A 30 8.91 -8.23 8.34
N THR A 31 9.03 -7.01 8.84
CA THR A 31 7.89 -6.13 9.10
C THR A 31 7.74 -5.15 7.94
N VAL A 32 6.53 -5.06 7.40
CA VAL A 32 6.18 -4.22 6.26
C VAL A 32 5.08 -3.23 6.62
N PHE A 33 4.99 -2.15 5.87
CA PHE A 33 3.82 -1.28 5.88
C PHE A 33 2.76 -1.87 4.95
N ILE A 34 1.52 -1.92 5.41
CA ILE A 34 0.37 -2.42 4.65
C ILE A 34 -0.72 -1.37 4.59
N LYS A 35 -1.25 -1.13 3.39
CA LYS A 35 -2.38 -0.24 3.12
C LYS A 35 -3.54 -1.05 2.56
N GLU A 36 -4.72 -0.93 3.17
CA GLU A 36 -6.01 -1.46 2.67
C GLU A 36 -6.78 -0.33 1.98
N PHE A 37 -7.16 -0.50 0.72
CA PHE A 37 -8.02 0.47 0.03
C PHE A 37 -9.49 0.22 0.39
N LEU A 38 -10.21 1.28 0.73
CA LEU A 38 -11.64 1.18 1.04
C LEU A 38 -12.47 0.96 -0.23
N THR A 39 -12.05 1.56 -1.34
CA THR A 39 -12.67 1.48 -2.66
C THR A 39 -11.62 1.24 -3.76
N PRO A 40 -11.99 0.53 -4.85
CA PRO A 40 -13.27 -0.15 -5.07
C PRO A 40 -13.40 -1.42 -4.20
N VAL A 41 -14.63 -1.93 -4.09
CA VAL A 41 -14.93 -3.19 -3.38
C VAL A 41 -15.25 -4.26 -4.42
N TYR A 42 -14.46 -5.33 -4.44
CA TYR A 42 -14.66 -6.39 -5.40
C TYR A 42 -15.92 -7.19 -5.06
N PRO A 43 -16.86 -7.37 -6.01
CA PRO A 43 -18.07 -8.15 -5.76
C PRO A 43 -17.69 -9.62 -5.58
N THR A 44 -17.88 -10.14 -4.37
CA THR A 44 -17.57 -11.54 -4.01
C THR A 44 -18.80 -12.40 -3.82
N ASP A 45 -19.97 -11.78 -3.62
CA ASP A 45 -21.26 -12.45 -3.60
C ASP A 45 -22.07 -12.01 -4.83
N GLU A 46 -22.27 -12.96 -5.74
CA GLU A 46 -22.97 -12.73 -7.01
C GLU A 46 -24.50 -12.73 -6.86
N ASN A 47 -25.03 -13.09 -5.69
CA ASN A 47 -26.48 -13.07 -5.45
C ASN A 47 -26.97 -11.74 -4.85
N SER A 48 -26.06 -10.90 -4.35
CA SER A 48 -26.40 -9.63 -3.70
C SER A 48 -26.78 -8.51 -4.68
N PHE A 49 -26.52 -8.68 -5.99
CA PHE A 49 -26.68 -7.63 -7.00
C PHE A 49 -27.23 -8.18 -8.32
N THR A 50 -27.78 -7.30 -9.14
CA THR A 50 -28.16 -7.68 -10.51
C THR A 50 -26.92 -8.02 -11.34
N PRO A 51 -27.03 -8.90 -12.37
CA PRO A 51 -25.90 -9.25 -13.22
C PRO A 51 -25.17 -8.04 -13.81
N LYS A 52 -25.92 -7.00 -14.24
CA LYS A 52 -25.37 -5.76 -14.78
C LYS A 52 -24.59 -4.94 -13.74
N ALA A 53 -25.06 -4.90 -12.50
CA ALA A 53 -24.36 -4.21 -11.42
C ALA A 53 -23.04 -4.92 -11.05
N ILE A 54 -23.03 -6.26 -11.06
CA ILE A 54 -21.83 -7.07 -10.84
C ILE A 54 -20.81 -6.82 -11.96
N GLU A 55 -21.25 -6.82 -13.21
CA GLU A 55 -20.39 -6.55 -14.36
C GLU A 55 -19.75 -5.16 -14.27
N THR A 56 -20.56 -4.13 -13.97
CA THR A 56 -20.08 -2.76 -13.78
C THR A 56 -19.05 -2.68 -12.66
N ALA A 57 -19.33 -3.30 -11.51
CA ALA A 57 -18.41 -3.31 -10.36
C ALA A 57 -17.09 -4.04 -10.68
N LYS A 58 -17.16 -5.18 -11.38
CA LYS A 58 -15.98 -5.92 -11.86
C LYS A 58 -15.15 -5.08 -12.84
N SER A 59 -15.80 -4.31 -13.73
CA SER A 59 -15.12 -3.41 -14.67
C SER A 59 -14.36 -2.30 -13.95
N ILE A 60 -14.99 -1.62 -12.97
CA ILE A 60 -14.34 -0.59 -12.14
C ILE A 60 -13.14 -1.17 -11.38
N CYS A 61 -13.29 -2.37 -10.83
CA CYS A 61 -12.21 -3.07 -10.14
C CYS A 61 -11.04 -3.39 -11.08
N ALA A 62 -11.33 -3.88 -12.29
CA ALA A 62 -10.32 -4.20 -13.29
C ALA A 62 -9.55 -2.95 -13.76
N GLU A 63 -10.25 -1.82 -13.92
CA GLU A 63 -9.63 -0.53 -14.22
C GLU A 63 -8.71 -0.06 -13.10
N PHE A 64 -9.18 -0.09 -11.85
CA PHE A 64 -8.37 0.25 -10.69
C PHE A 64 -7.11 -0.61 -10.58
N GLU A 65 -7.22 -1.93 -10.78
CA GLU A 65 -6.08 -2.85 -10.78
C GLU A 65 -5.06 -2.48 -11.86
N ARG A 66 -5.54 -2.22 -13.08
CA ARG A 66 -4.71 -1.86 -14.22
C ARG A 66 -3.95 -0.55 -13.97
N GLU A 67 -4.63 0.47 -13.48
CA GLU A 67 -4.02 1.77 -13.19
C GLU A 67 -2.98 1.70 -12.06
N LYS A 68 -3.30 1.02 -10.95
CA LYS A 68 -2.37 0.85 -9.82
C LYS A 68 -1.14 0.06 -10.23
N LYS A 69 -1.33 -1.05 -10.95
CA LYS A 69 -0.23 -1.86 -11.43
C LYS A 69 0.69 -1.06 -12.35
N ARG A 70 0.12 -0.34 -13.33
CA ARG A 70 0.88 0.54 -14.22
C ARG A 70 1.70 1.57 -13.43
N LEU A 71 1.08 2.27 -12.49
CA LEU A 71 1.75 3.27 -11.66
C LEU A 71 2.91 2.65 -10.86
N TYR A 72 2.66 1.53 -10.17
CA TYR A 72 3.66 0.91 -9.31
C TYR A 72 4.81 0.28 -10.09
N ASP A 73 4.53 -0.25 -11.28
CA ASP A 73 5.59 -0.75 -12.17
C ASP A 73 6.46 0.40 -12.67
N SER A 74 5.89 1.55 -13.04
CA SER A 74 6.67 2.75 -13.35
C SER A 74 7.49 3.28 -12.17
N LEU A 75 6.95 3.26 -10.94
CA LEU A 75 7.68 3.69 -9.75
C LEU A 75 8.90 2.80 -9.44
N LYS A 76 8.84 1.50 -9.74
CA LYS A 76 9.98 0.58 -9.55
C LYS A 76 11.16 0.91 -10.47
N GLU A 77 10.90 1.52 -11.63
CA GLU A 77 11.93 1.94 -12.58
C GLU A 77 12.65 3.22 -12.11
N CYS A 78 12.01 4.03 -11.27
CA CYS A 78 12.58 5.22 -10.64
C CYS A 78 13.51 4.86 -9.47
N LYS A 79 14.60 4.14 -9.74
CA LYS A 79 15.60 3.79 -8.72
C LYS A 79 16.39 5.05 -8.28
N GLY A 80 16.36 5.35 -6.98
CA GLY A 80 17.09 6.47 -6.36
C GLY A 80 16.18 7.65 -5.99
N GLY A 81 16.58 8.46 -5.01
CA GLY A 81 15.89 9.72 -4.65
C GLY A 81 14.88 9.65 -3.50
N GLY A 82 15.04 8.73 -2.54
CA GLY A 82 14.18 8.69 -1.33
C GLY A 82 12.73 8.25 -1.55
N ILE A 83 12.40 7.73 -2.75
CA ILE A 83 11.05 7.27 -3.08
C ILE A 83 10.83 5.85 -2.56
N VAL A 84 9.82 5.69 -1.70
CA VAL A 84 9.33 4.37 -1.27
C VAL A 84 8.28 3.89 -2.26
N TYR A 85 8.57 2.82 -2.99
CA TYR A 85 7.64 2.23 -3.95
C TYR A 85 7.01 0.93 -3.44
N PRO A 86 5.80 0.59 -3.91
CA PRO A 86 5.15 -0.67 -3.53
C PRO A 86 5.89 -1.91 -4.01
N THR A 87 6.11 -2.86 -3.09
CA THR A 87 6.71 -4.17 -3.38
C THR A 87 5.66 -5.20 -3.75
N ASP A 88 4.42 -5.04 -3.27
CA ASP A 88 3.30 -5.90 -3.63
C ASP A 88 2.00 -5.09 -3.72
N PHE A 89 1.11 -5.50 -4.62
CA PHE A 89 -0.24 -4.98 -4.75
C PHE A 89 -1.17 -6.10 -5.20
N PHE A 90 -2.18 -6.39 -4.39
CA PHE A 90 -3.05 -7.54 -4.63
C PHE A 90 -4.45 -7.33 -4.06
N ARG A 91 -5.40 -8.13 -4.57
CA ARG A 91 -6.73 -8.28 -3.98
C ARG A 91 -6.74 -9.43 -2.99
N PHE A 92 -7.37 -9.24 -1.84
CA PHE A 92 -7.72 -10.32 -0.92
C PHE A 92 -9.19 -10.17 -0.50
N LYS A 93 -9.99 -11.20 -0.79
CA LYS A 93 -11.45 -11.14 -0.69
C LYS A 93 -12.01 -9.96 -1.49
N SER A 94 -12.78 -9.08 -0.86
CA SER A 94 -13.41 -7.94 -1.50
C SER A 94 -12.57 -6.66 -1.49
N LYS A 95 -11.35 -6.68 -0.92
CA LYS A 95 -10.52 -5.49 -0.72
C LYS A 95 -9.17 -5.61 -1.42
N TYR A 96 -8.56 -4.45 -1.66
CA TYR A 96 -7.23 -4.32 -2.25
C TYR A 96 -6.22 -3.89 -1.20
N TYR A 97 -5.00 -4.38 -1.36
CA TYR A 97 -3.89 -4.15 -0.44
C TYR A 97 -2.65 -3.74 -1.22
N MET A 98 -1.88 -2.81 -0.66
CA MET A 98 -0.57 -2.39 -1.14
C MET A 98 0.45 -2.56 -0.02
N ILE A 99 1.61 -3.10 -0.35
CA ILE A 99 2.72 -3.34 0.57
C ILE A 99 3.89 -2.46 0.19
N THR A 100 4.51 -1.84 1.18
CA THR A 100 5.81 -1.17 1.03
C THR A 100 6.75 -1.64 2.13
N PRO A 101 8.07 -1.49 1.96
CA PRO A 101 9.00 -1.64 3.06
C PRO A 101 8.59 -0.73 4.23
N LYS A 102 8.78 -1.22 5.46
CA LYS A 102 8.73 -0.34 6.63
C LYS A 102 9.97 0.55 6.60
N ILE A 103 9.77 1.85 6.70
CA ILE A 103 10.88 2.80 6.81
C ILE A 103 11.14 3.03 8.29
N GLU A 104 12.38 2.76 8.71
CA GLU A 104 12.85 3.17 10.03
C GLU A 104 13.28 4.64 9.94
N MET A 105 12.57 5.51 10.66
CA MET A 105 12.94 6.92 10.73
C MET A 105 14.21 7.06 11.56
N SER A 106 15.25 7.68 11.01
CA SER A 106 16.40 8.10 11.81
C SER A 106 15.96 9.20 12.78
N SER A 107 16.33 9.10 14.05
CA SER A 107 16.05 10.12 15.08
C SER A 107 16.96 11.35 15.00
N ILE A 108 17.52 11.63 13.82
CA ILE A 108 18.48 12.72 13.64
C ILE A 108 17.76 14.06 13.82
N THR A 109 18.30 14.94 14.65
CA THR A 109 17.72 16.27 14.87
C THR A 109 18.12 17.22 13.75
N ILE A 110 17.40 18.34 13.64
CA ILE A 110 17.72 19.40 12.66
C ILE A 110 19.14 19.95 12.92
N GLU A 111 19.53 20.09 14.19
CA GLU A 111 20.86 20.55 14.59
C GLU A 111 21.95 19.57 14.14
N GLU A 112 21.70 18.27 14.23
CA GLU A 112 22.61 17.23 13.76
C GLU A 112 22.70 17.23 12.24
N ILE A 113 21.58 17.33 11.53
CA ILE A 113 21.54 17.50 10.07
C ILE A 113 22.37 18.72 9.67
N SER A 114 22.24 19.85 10.38
CA SER A 114 22.94 21.10 10.05
C SER A 114 24.47 20.97 10.04
N LYS A 115 25.02 20.01 10.80
CA LYS A 115 26.45 19.75 10.92
C LYS A 115 26.99 18.77 9.88
N LEU A 116 26.12 18.07 9.14
CA LEU A 116 26.53 17.19 8.04
C LEU A 116 27.09 17.99 6.85
N ASP A 117 27.93 17.35 6.03
CA ASP A 117 28.38 17.96 4.80
C ASP A 117 27.22 18.11 3.80
N THR A 118 27.35 19.07 2.88
CA THR A 118 26.28 19.40 1.93
C THR A 118 25.89 18.24 1.03
N ASN A 119 26.81 17.34 0.68
CA ASN A 119 26.48 16.20 -0.18
C ASN A 119 25.68 15.14 0.58
N THR A 120 25.97 14.94 1.87
CA THR A 120 25.20 14.03 2.74
C THR A 120 23.81 14.59 3.08
N LYS A 121 23.61 15.90 3.07
CA LYS A 121 22.30 16.54 3.32
C LYS A 121 21.29 16.41 2.16
N ILE A 122 21.77 16.26 0.92
CA ILE A 122 20.94 16.36 -0.30
C ILE A 122 20.60 14.97 -0.88
N MET A 123 21.31 13.91 -0.47
CA MET A 123 20.97 12.51 -0.81
C MET A 123 19.82 11.97 0.04
#